data_AF-W6N5Q7-F1
#
_entry.id   AF-W6N5Q7-F1
#
_cell.length_a   1.000
_cell.length_b   1.000
_cell.length_c   1.000
_cell.angle_alpha   90.00
_cell.angle_beta   90.00
_cell.angle_gamma   90.00
#
_symmetry.space_group_name_H-M   'P 1'
#
loop_
_entity.id
_entity.type
_entity.pdbx_description
1 polymer ?
#
loop_
_entity_poly.entity_id
_entity_poly.type
_entity_poly.pdbx_seq_one_letter_code
_entity_poly.pdbx_strand_id
1 'polypeptide(L)'
;MAALPVDFDTPQTASGQLVTITGTVPVGASFVEAVQLDVLRADASHEYFSMSVVYDNSTGTTPLAVNDTLNLAIVPKLETDETVTLTSYGSLKAQIVQS
;
A
#
# COMPACT_ATOMS: atom_id res chain seq x y z
N MET A 1 -0.91 -30.04 16.51
CA MET A 1 -1.93 -29.22 15.81
C MET A 1 -1.85 -29.57 14.34
N ALA A 2 -2.98 -29.91 13.70
CA ALA A 2 -2.99 -30.13 12.26
C ALA A 2 -2.99 -28.78 11.54
N ALA A 3 -2.26 -28.66 10.43
CA ALA A 3 -2.32 -27.48 9.58
C ALA A 3 -3.71 -27.38 8.92
N LEU A 4 -4.29 -26.18 8.90
CA LEU A 4 -5.50 -25.92 8.13
C LEU A 4 -5.10 -25.73 6.67
N PRO A 5 -5.73 -26.45 5.71
CA PRO A 5 -5.51 -26.19 4.30
C PRO A 5 -6.04 -24.80 3.97
N VAL A 6 -5.20 -23.95 3.37
CA VAL A 6 -5.61 -22.67 2.78
C VAL A 6 -5.59 -22.87 1.27
N ASP A 7 -6.76 -22.73 0.65
CA ASP A 7 -6.93 -22.75 -0.80
C ASP A 7 -7.23 -21.32 -1.26
N PHE A 8 -6.34 -20.76 -2.08
CA PHE A 8 -6.50 -19.41 -2.63
C PHE A 8 -7.43 -19.38 -3.84
N ASP A 9 -7.67 -20.53 -4.48
CA ASP A 9 -8.46 -20.64 -5.71
C ASP A 9 -9.96 -20.84 -5.42
N THR A 10 -10.33 -21.40 -4.25
CA THR A 10 -11.73 -21.70 -3.93
C THR A 10 -12.16 -21.56 -2.45
N PRO A 11 -13.17 -20.69 -2.14
CA PRO A 11 -13.60 -19.54 -2.94
C PRO A 11 -12.55 -18.43 -2.88
N GLN A 12 -12.39 -17.66 -3.96
CA GLN A 12 -11.57 -16.45 -3.95
C GLN A 12 -12.17 -15.45 -2.94
N THR A 13 -11.60 -15.37 -1.74
CA THR A 13 -12.11 -14.52 -0.64
C THR A 13 -11.55 -13.10 -0.65
N ALA A 14 -10.64 -12.79 -1.59
CA ALA A 14 -9.96 -11.50 -1.69
C ALA A 14 -9.92 -10.95 -3.12
N SER A 15 -9.98 -9.62 -3.25
CA SER A 15 -9.63 -8.91 -4.48
C SER A 15 -8.26 -8.25 -4.33
N GLY A 16 -7.38 -8.46 -5.30
CA GLY A 16 -6.08 -7.78 -5.35
C GLY A 16 -6.20 -6.43 -6.03
N GLN A 17 -5.65 -5.39 -5.41
CA GLN A 17 -5.55 -4.05 -5.96
C GLN A 17 -4.07 -3.70 -6.16
N LEU A 18 -3.68 -3.52 -7.42
CA LEU A 18 -2.33 -3.08 -7.77
C LEU A 18 -2.24 -1.55 -7.73
N VAL A 19 -1.20 -1.05 -7.08
CA VAL A 19 -0.90 0.39 -6.97
C VAL A 19 0.55 0.61 -7.38
N THR A 20 0.77 1.35 -8.47
CA THR A 20 2.12 1.71 -8.92
C THR A 20 2.57 3.00 -8.24
N ILE A 21 3.72 2.95 -7.58
CA ILE A 21 4.38 4.12 -7.01
C ILE A 21 5.59 4.45 -7.88
N THR A 22 5.65 5.70 -8.34
CA THR A 22 6.78 6.21 -9.12
C THR A 22 7.28 7.53 -8.55
N GLY A 23 8.58 7.78 -8.65
CA GLY A 23 9.17 9.02 -8.18
C GLY A 23 10.68 8.93 -8.01
N THR A 24 11.25 9.93 -7.34
CA THR A 24 12.68 9.98 -7.03
C THR A 24 12.88 10.44 -5.60
N VAL A 25 13.63 9.67 -4.81
CA VAL A 25 14.05 10.07 -3.46
C VAL A 25 15.43 10.75 -3.54
N PRO A 26 15.57 12.00 -3.06
CA PRO A 26 16.86 12.70 -3.04
C PRO A 26 17.95 11.94 -2.26
N VAL A 27 19.20 12.29 -2.53
CA VAL A 27 20.36 11.81 -1.76
C VAL A 27 20.25 12.25 -0.29
N GLY A 28 20.55 11.35 0.64
CA GLY A 28 20.58 11.67 2.07
C GLY A 28 19.19 11.77 2.72
N ALA A 29 18.14 11.31 2.03
CA ALA A 29 16.78 11.37 2.52
C ALA A 29 16.10 9.99 2.48
N SER A 30 15.08 9.81 3.32
CA SER A 30 14.14 8.71 3.20
C SER A 30 12.75 9.29 2.93
N PHE A 31 11.95 8.59 2.15
CA PHE A 31 10.57 8.97 1.85
C PHE A 31 9.63 7.89 2.36
N VAL A 32 8.55 8.28 3.02
CA VAL A 32 7.48 7.38 3.44
C VAL A 32 6.29 7.63 2.53
N GLU A 33 5.81 6.59 1.88
CA GLU A 33 4.59 6.59 1.10
C GLU A 33 3.53 5.78 1.84
N ALA A 34 2.33 6.33 1.99
CA ALA A 34 1.18 5.69 2.58
C ALA A 34 0.04 5.68 1.57
N VAL A 35 -0.48 4.50 1.27
CA VAL A 35 -1.63 4.30 0.40
C VAL A 35 -2.80 3.81 1.23
N GLN A 36 -3.98 4.33 0.94
CA GLN A 36 -5.25 3.91 1.52
C GLN A 36 -6.24 3.62 0.40
N LEU A 37 -6.92 2.49 0.51
CA LEU A 37 -8.10 2.15 -0.26
C LEU A 37 -9.30 2.38 0.63
N ASP A 38 -10.26 3.15 0.13
CA ASP A 38 -11.61 3.25 0.66
C ASP A 38 -12.53 2.43 -0.23
N VAL A 39 -13.09 1.37 0.32
CA VAL A 39 -14.01 0.47 -0.37
C VAL A 39 -15.44 0.80 0.07
N LEU A 40 -16.23 1.34 -0.86
CA LEU A 40 -17.68 1.50 -0.68
C LEU A 40 -18.37 0.19 -1.06
N ARG A 41 -18.92 -0.47 -0.05
CA ARG A 41 -19.65 -1.74 -0.17
C ARG A 41 -21.08 -1.53 -0.68
N ALA A 42 -21.70 -2.61 -1.16
CA ALA A 42 -23.05 -2.55 -1.72
C ALA A 42 -24.13 -2.12 -0.69
N ASP A 43 -23.88 -2.32 0.60
CA ASP A 43 -24.72 -1.86 1.71
C ASP A 43 -24.45 -0.41 2.14
N ALA A 44 -23.64 0.31 1.35
CA ALA A 44 -23.14 1.66 1.60
C ALA A 44 -22.20 1.79 2.81
N SER A 45 -21.70 0.68 3.37
CA SER A 45 -20.61 0.73 4.35
C SER A 45 -19.26 1.04 3.70
N HIS A 46 -18.35 1.60 4.50
CA HIS A 46 -16.98 1.90 4.09
C HIS A 46 -16.00 0.99 4.81
N GLU A 47 -15.07 0.39 4.07
CA GLU A 47 -13.94 -0.35 4.61
C GLU A 47 -12.62 0.25 4.12
N TYR A 48 -11.67 0.37 5.03
CA TYR A 48 -10.40 1.03 4.75
C TYR A 48 -9.23 0.04 4.83
N PHE A 49 -8.46 -0.06 3.76
CA PHE A 49 -7.25 -0.87 3.70
C PHE A 49 -6.07 0.05 3.47
N SER A 50 -5.04 -0.02 4.30
CA SER A 50 -3.87 0.86 4.15
C SER A 50 -2.57 0.08 4.19
N MET A 51 -1.58 0.61 3.49
CA MET A 51 -0.21 0.12 3.53
C MET A 51 0.73 1.32 3.47
N SER A 52 1.86 1.21 4.16
CA SER A 52 2.95 2.18 4.03
C SER A 52 4.24 1.47 3.65
N VAL A 53 5.04 2.16 2.84
CA VAL A 53 6.34 1.71 2.38
C VAL A 53 7.34 2.84 2.58
N VAL A 54 8.58 2.47 2.90
CA VAL A 54 9.68 3.43 3.07
C VAL A 54 10.69 3.19 1.97
N TYR A 55 10.96 4.24 1.20
CA TYR A 55 12.04 4.30 0.23
C TYR A 55 13.22 5.02 0.89
N ASP A 56 14.21 4.25 1.33
CA ASP A 56 15.37 4.77 2.04
C ASP A 56 16.54 5.05 1.09
N ASN A 57 16.95 6.32 1.02
CA ASN A 57 18.14 6.77 0.31
C ASN A 57 19.07 7.58 1.24
N SER A 58 18.98 7.35 2.56
CA SER A 58 19.71 8.10 3.58
C SER A 58 21.23 7.97 3.48
N THR A 59 21.73 6.83 2.98
CA THR A 59 23.17 6.60 2.75
C THR A 59 23.54 6.57 1.26
N GLY A 60 22.60 6.88 0.37
CA GLY A 60 22.85 6.84 -1.07
C GLY A 60 23.74 7.99 -1.53
N THR A 61 24.47 7.77 -2.62
CA THR A 61 25.30 8.80 -3.26
C THR A 61 24.69 9.34 -4.56
N THR A 62 23.56 8.77 -4.99
CA THR A 62 22.78 9.19 -6.16
C THR A 62 21.28 9.21 -5.81
N PRO A 63 20.44 9.99 -6.50
CA PRO A 63 18.99 9.91 -6.31
C PRO A 63 18.47 8.49 -6.55
N LEU A 64 17.55 8.03 -5.71
CA LEU A 64 16.92 6.72 -5.84
C LEU A 64 15.66 6.85 -6.70
N ALA A 65 15.66 6.23 -7.88
CA ALA A 65 14.46 6.11 -8.70
C ALA A 65 13.52 5.04 -8.10
N VAL A 66 12.28 5.43 -7.83
CA VAL A 66 11.21 4.55 -7.36
C VAL A 66 10.34 4.18 -8.55
N ASN A 67 10.15 2.88 -8.75
CA ASN A 67 9.21 2.28 -9.69
C ASN A 67 8.72 0.96 -9.10
N ASP A 68 7.84 1.07 -8.13
CA ASP A 68 7.38 -0.02 -7.29
C ASP A 68 5.91 -0.33 -7.56
N THR A 69 5.50 -1.58 -7.32
CA THR A 69 4.10 -2.00 -7.45
C THR A 69 3.67 -2.69 -6.18
N LEU A 70 2.82 -2.00 -5.43
CA LEU A 70 2.19 -2.51 -4.24
C LEU A 70 0.99 -3.37 -4.62
N ASN A 71 0.83 -4.50 -3.94
CA ASN A 71 -0.36 -5.34 -4.05
C ASN A 71 -1.11 -5.31 -2.71
N LEU A 72 -2.28 -4.68 -2.71
CA LEU A 72 -3.15 -4.60 -1.55
C LEU A 72 -4.29 -5.60 -1.70
N ALA A 73 -4.50 -6.44 -0.68
CA ALA A 73 -5.60 -7.38 -0.66
C ALA A 73 -6.81 -6.76 0.05
N ILE A 74 -7.92 -6.66 -0.67
CA ILE A 74 -9.24 -6.29 -0.13
C ILE A 74 -9.94 -7.59 0.29
N VAL A 75 -10.27 -7.71 1.57
CA VAL A 75 -10.96 -8.87 2.15
C VAL A 75 -12.13 -8.37 3.02
N PRO A 76 -13.38 -8.80 2.76
CA PRO A 76 -13.79 -9.77 1.75
C PRO A 76 -13.63 -9.26 0.31
N LYS A 77 -13.63 -10.19 -0.65
CA LYS A 77 -13.54 -9.92 -2.09
C LYS A 77 -14.54 -8.82 -2.49
N LEU A 78 -14.14 -8.00 -3.47
CA LEU A 78 -15.04 -7.03 -4.08
C LEU A 78 -16.13 -7.74 -4.86
N GLU A 79 -17.37 -7.36 -4.59
CA GLU A 79 -18.54 -7.79 -5.34
C GLU A 79 -18.82 -6.85 -6.52
N THR A 80 -19.78 -7.24 -7.36
CA THR A 80 -20.26 -6.37 -8.44
C THR A 80 -20.93 -5.13 -7.82
N ASP A 81 -20.70 -3.95 -8.41
CA ASP A 81 -21.20 -2.63 -7.97
C ASP A 81 -20.53 -2.00 -6.74
N GLU A 82 -19.50 -2.63 -6.17
CA GLU A 82 -18.65 -2.00 -5.15
C GLU A 82 -17.58 -1.10 -5.80
N THR A 83 -17.20 -0.02 -5.11
CA THR A 83 -16.22 0.93 -5.64
C THR A 83 -15.02 1.05 -4.73
N VAL A 84 -13.84 1.26 -5.33
CA VAL A 84 -12.58 1.47 -4.61
C VAL A 84 -12.05 2.85 -4.95
N THR A 85 -11.83 3.67 -3.93
CA THR A 85 -11.14 4.95 -4.03
C THR A 85 -9.75 4.83 -3.43
N LEU A 86 -8.73 5.12 -4.24
CA LEU A 86 -7.34 5.18 -3.78
C LEU A 86 -7.02 6.60 -3.31
N THR A 87 -6.44 6.71 -2.12
CA THR A 87 -5.77 7.93 -1.66
C THR A 87 -4.32 7.63 -1.31
N SER A 88 -3.42 8.47 -1.77
CA SER A 88 -1.97 8.35 -1.55
C SER A 88 -1.43 9.59 -0.87
N TYR A 89 -0.60 9.41 0.15
CA TYR A 89 0.08 10.48 0.88
C TYR A 89 1.53 10.11 1.08
N GLY A 90 2.43 11.05 0.84
CA GLY A 90 3.84 10.82 1.01
C GLY A 90 4.55 12.00 1.66
N SER A 91 5.66 11.72 2.34
CA SER A 91 6.50 12.75 2.95
C SER A 91 7.95 12.32 3.08
N LEU A 92 8.86 13.29 3.03
CA LEU A 92 10.24 13.08 3.45
C LEU A 92 10.27 12.86 4.97
N LYS A 93 11.00 11.83 5.40
CA LYS A 93 11.20 11.55 6.82
C LYS A 93 12.08 12.64 7.43
N ALA A 94 11.49 13.47 8.29
CA ALA A 94 12.27 14.45 9.04
C ALA A 94 13.16 13.75 10.08
N GLN A 95 14.43 14.15 10.15
CA GLN A 95 15.31 13.75 11.24
C GLN A 95 15.16 14.77 12.38
N ILE A 96 14.63 14.34 13.53
CA ILE A 96 14.74 15.15 14.76
C ILE A 96 16.18 14.97 15.26
N VAL A 97 17.02 15.97 15.05
CA VAL A 97 18.35 16.03 15.67
C VAL A 97 18.15 16.49 17.11
N GLN A 98 18.26 15.58 18.08
CA GLN A 98 18.41 15.98 19.49
C GLN A 98 19.84 16.49 19.67
N SER A 99 19.98 17.78 19.98
CA SER A 99 21.22 18.47 20.33
C SER A 99 21.72 18.09 21.72
#